data_AF-A0AA42X4P2-F1
#
_entry.id   AF-A0AA42X4P2-F1
#
_cell.length_a   1.000
_cell.length_b   1.000
_cell.length_c   1.000
_cell.angle_alpha   90.00
_cell.angle_beta   90.00
_cell.angle_gamma   90.00
#
_symmetry.space_group_name_H-M   'P 1'
#
loop_
_entity.id
_entity.type
_entity.pdbx_description
1 polymer ?
#
loop_
_entity_poly.entity_id
_entity_poly.type
_entity_poly.pdbx_seq_one_letter_code
_entity_poly.pdbx_strand_id
1 'polypeptide(L)'
;MYTQASQRIQEPKSLVRRLFDFLVPKLISGHGKRAMFITSLYFELSPVKGGGLRDPDRDKDILRLHDGALERLNAVMDVAKSATALRFPAVFRSLVWRDCNVRDIVSTEDFQKGIVTENVTSIAEKLVDAMPPGLRYETRPKMVGEVVKLLRNGPGLARAA
;
A
#
# COMPACT_ATOMS: atom_id res chain seq x y z
N MET A 1 16.43 -13.32 36.23
CA MET A 1 15.30 -12.89 35.38
C MET A 1 15.12 -11.39 35.57
N TYR A 2 15.54 -10.57 34.60
CA TYR A 2 15.23 -9.14 34.59
C TYR A 2 14.65 -8.77 33.22
N THR A 3 13.40 -8.31 33.23
CA THR A 3 12.64 -7.84 32.07
C THR A 3 13.15 -6.46 31.68
N GLN A 4 13.83 -6.32 30.53
CA GLN A 4 14.08 -5.01 29.94
C GLN A 4 12.83 -4.57 29.18
N ALA A 5 12.05 -3.69 29.81
CA ALA A 5 11.05 -2.89 29.11
C ALA A 5 11.78 -1.93 28.17
N SER A 6 11.82 -2.26 26.87
CA SER A 6 12.21 -1.32 25.82
C SER A 6 11.22 -0.16 25.79
N GLN A 7 11.55 0.92 26.49
CA GLN A 7 10.90 2.21 26.32
C GLN A 7 11.18 2.68 24.88
N ARG A 8 10.20 2.51 23.99
CA ARG A 8 10.23 3.20 22.69
C ARG A 8 10.18 4.70 22.95
N ILE A 9 11.32 5.37 22.81
CA ILE A 9 11.42 6.82 22.75
C ILE A 9 10.53 7.27 21.58
N GLN A 10 9.38 7.87 21.90
CA GLN A 10 8.55 8.57 20.92
C GLN A 10 9.26 9.89 20.63
N GLU A 11 10.09 9.93 19.59
CA GLU A 11 10.66 11.19 19.12
C GLU A 11 9.53 12.19 18.80
N PRO A 12 9.65 13.46 19.23
CA PRO A 12 8.64 14.47 18.95
C PRO A 12 8.54 14.66 17.44
N LYS A 13 7.38 14.30 16.88
CA LYS A 13 7.06 14.47 15.44
C LYS A 13 7.37 15.93 15.04
N SER A 14 8.34 16.13 14.14
CA SER A 14 8.70 17.47 13.66
C SER A 14 7.47 18.21 13.13
N LEU A 15 7.39 19.52 13.39
CA LEU A 15 6.31 20.38 12.91
C LEU A 15 6.10 20.27 11.40
N VAL A 16 7.20 20.15 10.64
CA VAL A 16 7.20 19.92 9.18
C VAL A 16 6.44 18.64 8.83
N ARG A 17 6.63 17.56 9.59
CA ARG A 17 5.96 16.27 9.37
C ARG A 17 4.46 16.35 9.63
N ARG A 18 4.04 17.06 10.69
CA ARG A 18 2.62 17.31 10.96
C ARG A 18 1.96 18.15 9.88
N LEU A 19 2.69 19.14 9.35
CA LEU A 19 2.23 19.98 8.25
C LEU A 19 2.05 19.16 6.96
N PHE A 20 3.01 18.29 6.64
CA PHE A 20 2.92 17.36 5.50
C PHE A 20 1.72 16.41 5.64
N ASP A 21 1.54 15.79 6.81
CA ASP A 21 0.41 14.89 7.07
C ASP A 21 -0.95 15.61 6.94
N PHE A 22 -1.00 16.92 7.19
CA PHE A 22 -2.21 17.73 7.05
C PHE A 22 -2.46 18.23 5.61
N LEU A 23 -1.40 18.59 4.89
CA LEU A 23 -1.49 19.23 3.57
C LEU A 23 -1.59 18.20 2.43
N VAL A 24 -0.78 17.15 2.47
CA VAL A 24 -0.72 16.14 1.39
C VAL A 24 -2.09 15.52 1.10
N PRO A 25 -2.89 15.08 2.09
CA PRO A 25 -4.21 14.52 1.82
C PRO A 25 -5.22 15.54 1.26
N LYS A 26 -5.00 16.84 1.47
CA LYS A 26 -5.88 17.91 0.98
C LYS A 26 -5.54 18.36 -0.45
N LEU A 27 -4.27 18.27 -0.84
CA LEU A 27 -3.79 18.70 -2.15
C LEU A 27 -3.90 17.62 -3.23
N ILE A 28 -4.05 16.36 -2.83
CA ILE A 28 -4.16 15.24 -3.76
C ILE A 28 -5.63 15.00 -4.11
N SER A 29 -5.91 14.96 -5.41
CA SER A 29 -7.23 14.62 -5.95
C SER A 29 -7.66 13.19 -5.55
N GLY A 30 -8.96 12.89 -5.64
CA GLY A 30 -9.47 11.54 -5.38
C GLY A 30 -8.79 10.46 -6.23
N HIS A 31 -8.48 10.78 -7.49
CA HIS A 31 -7.72 9.90 -8.38
C HIS A 31 -6.28 9.65 -7.88
N GLY A 32 -5.60 10.69 -7.40
CA GLY A 32 -4.26 10.53 -6.83
C GLY A 32 -4.26 9.70 -5.55
N LYS A 33 -5.31 9.86 -4.71
CA LYS A 33 -5.51 9.05 -3.50
C LYS A 33 -5.72 7.58 -3.82
N ARG A 34 -6.59 7.29 -4.79
CA ARG A 34 -6.82 5.95 -5.34
C ARG A 34 -5.52 5.33 -5.84
N ALA A 35 -4.77 6.08 -6.64
CA ALA A 35 -3.49 5.62 -7.17
C ALA A 35 -2.48 5.32 -6.07
N MET A 36 -2.33 6.18 -5.07
CA MET A 36 -1.44 5.91 -3.92
C MET A 36 -1.86 4.66 -3.16
N PHE A 37 -3.15 4.50 -2.88
CA PHE A 37 -3.64 3.37 -2.10
C PHE A 37 -3.41 2.04 -2.81
N ILE A 38 -3.92 1.88 -4.03
CA ILE A 38 -3.85 0.61 -4.76
C ILE A 38 -2.40 0.25 -5.07
N THR A 39 -1.60 1.23 -5.47
CA THR A 39 -0.19 1.00 -5.81
C THR A 39 0.60 0.63 -4.56
N SER A 40 0.45 1.36 -3.46
CA SER A 40 1.16 1.02 -2.20
C SER A 40 0.73 -0.35 -1.64
N LEU A 41 -0.57 -0.68 -1.68
CA LEU A 41 -1.07 -1.97 -1.24
C LEU A 41 -0.47 -3.12 -2.05
N TYR A 42 -0.44 -2.99 -3.37
CA TYR A 42 0.19 -3.97 -4.24
C TYR A 42 1.66 -4.21 -3.87
N PHE A 43 2.42 -3.14 -3.58
CA PHE A 43 3.83 -3.28 -3.21
C PHE A 43 4.08 -3.86 -1.82
N GLU A 44 3.22 -3.58 -0.85
CA GLU A 44 3.33 -4.21 0.47
C GLU A 44 3.11 -5.73 0.41
N LEU A 45 2.22 -6.17 -0.50
CA LEU A 45 1.85 -7.57 -0.69
C LEU A 45 2.77 -8.31 -1.66
N SER A 46 3.36 -7.62 -2.64
CA SER A 46 4.18 -8.24 -3.68
C SER A 46 5.56 -8.69 -3.15
N PRO A 47 6.08 -9.85 -3.59
CA PRO A 47 7.38 -10.39 -3.15
C PRO A 47 8.59 -9.64 -3.69
N VAL A 48 8.41 -8.56 -4.48
CA VAL A 48 9.51 -7.79 -5.06
C VAL A 48 10.52 -7.48 -3.96
N LYS A 49 11.78 -7.86 -4.17
CA LYS A 49 12.91 -7.60 -3.25
C LYS A 49 12.93 -6.10 -2.92
N GLY A 50 12.31 -5.72 -1.80
CA GLY A 50 11.99 -4.32 -1.47
C GLY A 50 10.71 -4.15 -0.63
N GLY A 51 9.82 -5.16 -0.61
CA GLY A 51 8.57 -5.12 0.16
C GLY A 51 8.72 -5.23 1.69
N GLY A 52 9.91 -5.50 2.24
CA GLY A 52 10.11 -5.69 3.68
C GLY A 52 10.96 -4.61 4.33
N LEU A 53 10.35 -3.90 5.28
CA LEU A 53 10.98 -3.09 6.35
C LEU A 53 11.86 -1.88 5.96
N ARG A 54 11.35 -0.70 6.37
CA ARG A 54 11.99 0.31 7.25
C ARG A 54 13.42 0.82 6.95
N ASP A 55 13.97 0.60 5.77
CA ASP A 55 15.29 1.11 5.41
C ASP A 55 15.19 2.28 4.39
N PRO A 56 15.50 3.53 4.79
CA PRO A 56 15.43 4.69 3.91
C PRO A 56 16.41 4.63 2.72
N ASP A 57 17.46 3.80 2.77
CA ASP A 57 18.38 3.64 1.65
C ASP A 57 17.82 2.76 0.52
N ARG A 58 16.73 2.02 0.76
CA ARG A 58 16.06 1.15 -0.24
C ARG A 58 14.93 1.80 -1.02
N ASP A 59 14.58 3.06 -0.74
CA ASP A 59 13.66 3.84 -1.60
C ASP A 59 14.21 3.97 -3.04
N LYS A 60 15.54 3.83 -3.22
CA LYS A 60 16.19 3.76 -4.54
C LYS A 60 15.88 2.47 -5.31
N ASP A 61 15.66 1.36 -4.62
CA ASP A 61 15.26 0.09 -5.25
C ASP A 61 13.76 0.11 -5.62
N ILE A 62 12.95 0.90 -4.90
CA ILE A 62 11.57 1.20 -5.32
C ILE A 62 11.58 2.08 -6.59
N LEU A 63 12.56 2.96 -6.80
CA LEU A 63 12.67 3.66 -8.09
C LEU A 63 13.05 2.71 -9.25
N ARG A 64 13.59 1.52 -8.96
CA ARG A 64 13.75 0.39 -9.90
C ARG A 64 12.52 -0.51 -9.93
N LEU A 65 11.34 0.09 -9.86
CA LEU A 65 10.09 -0.55 -10.22
C LEU A 65 10.29 -1.26 -11.56
N HIS A 66 10.10 -2.58 -11.58
CA HIS A 66 9.93 -3.30 -12.84
C HIS A 66 8.69 -2.69 -13.50
N ASP A 67 8.89 -1.89 -14.55
CA ASP A 67 7.80 -1.21 -15.26
C ASP A 67 6.70 -2.19 -15.68
N GLY A 68 7.07 -3.44 -16.00
CA GLY A 68 6.11 -4.51 -16.28
C GLY A 68 5.18 -4.88 -15.11
N ALA A 69 5.57 -4.65 -13.85
CA ALA A 69 4.69 -4.84 -12.70
C ALA A 69 3.66 -3.72 -12.58
N LEU A 70 4.07 -2.47 -12.83
CA LEU A 70 3.15 -1.32 -12.84
C LEU A 70 2.22 -1.33 -14.05
N GLU A 71 2.71 -1.74 -15.22
CA GLU A 71 1.90 -1.89 -16.44
C GLU A 71 0.80 -2.93 -16.24
N ARG A 72 1.13 -4.07 -15.62
CA ARG A 72 0.14 -5.11 -15.33
C ARG A 72 -0.84 -4.69 -14.24
N LEU A 73 -0.37 -4.02 -13.18
CA LEU A 73 -1.25 -3.43 -12.19
C LEU A 73 -2.23 -2.44 -12.85
N ASN A 74 -1.73 -1.57 -13.72
CA ASN A 74 -2.54 -0.60 -14.42
C ASN A 74 -3.51 -1.24 -15.41
N ALA A 75 -3.11 -2.31 -16.10
CA ALA A 75 -3.99 -3.06 -17.00
C ALA A 75 -5.17 -3.73 -16.26
N VAL A 76 -4.93 -4.23 -15.05
CA VAL A 76 -5.98 -4.89 -14.25
C VAL A 76 -6.85 -3.86 -13.54
N MET A 77 -6.25 -2.84 -12.94
CA MET A 77 -6.94 -1.94 -12.02
C MET A 77 -7.35 -0.60 -12.66
N ASP A 78 -6.84 -0.27 -13.85
CA ASP A 78 -7.05 1.00 -14.57
C ASP A 78 -6.87 2.21 -13.64
N VAL A 79 -5.68 2.29 -13.05
CA VAL A 79 -5.38 3.23 -11.94
C VAL A 79 -4.99 4.60 -12.44
N ALA A 80 -4.25 4.65 -13.55
CA ALA A 80 -3.76 5.86 -14.19
C ALA A 80 -3.78 5.74 -15.71
N LYS A 81 -3.70 6.88 -16.40
CA LYS A 81 -3.60 6.93 -17.87
C LYS A 81 -2.33 6.27 -18.43
N SER A 82 -1.30 6.13 -17.60
CA SER A 82 -0.03 5.49 -17.94
C SER A 82 0.52 4.78 -16.71
N ALA A 83 1.14 3.62 -16.92
CA ALA A 83 1.84 2.87 -15.86
C ALA A 83 2.95 3.69 -15.21
N THR A 84 3.64 4.55 -15.96
CA THR A 84 4.70 5.42 -15.43
C THR A 84 4.17 6.45 -14.42
N ALA A 85 2.90 6.84 -14.54
CA ALA A 85 2.25 7.73 -13.58
C ALA A 85 2.01 7.08 -12.21
N LEU A 86 2.12 5.75 -12.11
CA LEU A 86 2.02 5.00 -10.85
C LEU A 86 3.33 4.97 -10.05
N ARG A 87 4.47 5.35 -10.66
CA ARG A 87 5.77 5.40 -9.97
C ARG A 87 5.76 6.38 -8.80
N PHE A 88 5.21 7.58 -9.01
CA PHE A 88 5.16 8.62 -7.97
C PHE A 88 4.25 8.25 -6.79
N PRO A 89 3.02 7.74 -6.99
CA PRO A 89 2.18 7.22 -5.91
C PRO A 89 2.80 6.09 -5.07
N ALA A 90 3.62 5.22 -5.69
CA ALA A 90 4.28 4.12 -4.98
C ALA A 90 5.22 4.60 -3.86
N VAL A 91 5.85 5.76 -4.03
CA VAL A 91 6.79 6.36 -3.05
C VAL A 91 6.07 6.75 -1.75
N PHE A 92 4.76 7.01 -1.78
CA PHE A 92 3.99 7.42 -0.60
C PHE A 92 3.50 6.26 0.27
N ARG A 93 3.98 5.02 0.01
CA ARG A 93 3.76 3.83 0.85
C ARG A 93 3.85 4.11 2.35
N SER A 94 4.95 4.73 2.77
CA SER A 94 5.26 5.02 4.18
C SER A 94 4.31 6.04 4.83
N LEU A 95 3.58 6.80 4.02
CA LEU A 95 2.52 7.69 4.46
C LEU A 95 1.20 6.94 4.65
N VAL A 96 0.86 6.04 3.72
CA VAL A 96 -0.40 5.27 3.75
C VAL A 96 -0.39 4.24 4.87
N TRP A 97 0.70 3.49 5.02
CA TRP A 97 0.80 2.33 5.93
C TRP A 97 1.65 2.60 7.17
N ARG A 98 1.79 3.88 7.58
CA ARG A 98 2.66 4.27 8.69
C ARG A 98 2.32 3.56 10.01
N ASP A 99 1.03 3.48 10.30
CA ASP A 99 0.50 3.01 11.57
C ASP A 99 -0.07 1.58 11.47
N CYS A 100 0.07 0.92 10.32
CA CYS A 100 -0.43 -0.41 10.06
C CYS A 100 0.58 -1.22 9.23
N ASN A 101 0.97 -2.39 9.71
CA ASN A 101 1.69 -3.34 8.89
C ASN A 101 0.69 -4.19 8.10
N VAL A 102 0.61 -3.97 6.78
CA VAL A 102 -0.29 -4.68 5.87
C VAL A 102 -0.13 -6.21 5.98
N ARG A 103 1.08 -6.68 6.27
CA ARG A 103 1.41 -8.11 6.38
C ARG A 103 0.79 -8.79 7.59
N ASP A 104 0.36 -8.02 8.59
CA ASP A 104 -0.39 -8.53 9.74
C ASP A 104 -1.85 -8.84 9.36
N ILE A 105 -2.35 -8.26 8.26
CA ILE A 105 -3.70 -8.47 7.74
C ILE A 105 -3.71 -9.55 6.65
N VAL A 106 -2.72 -9.54 5.76
CA VAL A 106 -2.57 -10.50 4.65
C VAL A 106 -1.12 -10.89 4.49
N SER A 107 -0.83 -12.19 4.60
CA SER A 107 0.53 -12.66 4.33
C SER A 107 0.85 -12.58 2.83
N THR A 108 2.11 -12.31 2.49
CA THR A 108 2.60 -12.34 1.10
C THR A 108 2.34 -13.70 0.44
N GLU A 109 2.44 -14.80 1.21
CA GLU A 109 2.17 -16.15 0.71
C GLU A 109 0.71 -16.34 0.32
N ASP A 110 -0.23 -15.86 1.14
CA ASP A 110 -1.67 -15.93 0.84
C ASP A 110 -2.00 -15.11 -0.41
N PHE A 111 -1.39 -13.94 -0.54
CA PHE A 111 -1.51 -13.11 -1.73
C PHE A 111 -0.95 -13.78 -2.99
N GLN A 112 0.11 -14.57 -2.90
CA GLN A 112 0.71 -15.29 -4.04
C GLN A 112 -0.02 -16.59 -4.42
N LYS A 113 -0.60 -17.27 -3.44
CA LYS A 113 -1.38 -18.49 -3.64
C LYS A 113 -2.78 -18.18 -4.19
N GLY A 114 -3.21 -16.92 -4.04
CA GLY A 114 -4.56 -16.50 -4.38
C GLY A 114 -5.47 -16.66 -3.18
N ILE A 115 -6.07 -15.55 -2.77
CA ILE A 115 -7.05 -15.55 -1.70
C ILE A 115 -8.38 -16.04 -2.30
N VAL A 116 -8.55 -17.35 -2.30
CA VAL A 116 -9.75 -18.04 -2.84
C VAL A 116 -10.85 -18.19 -1.76
N THR A 117 -10.56 -17.85 -0.51
CA THR A 117 -11.46 -18.09 0.62
C THR A 117 -12.62 -17.08 0.72
N GLU A 118 -13.72 -17.51 1.35
CA GLU A 118 -14.91 -16.70 1.71
C GLU A 118 -14.58 -15.40 2.47
N ASN A 119 -13.38 -15.31 3.06
CA ASN A 119 -12.92 -14.17 3.85
C ASN A 119 -12.31 -13.00 3.06
N VAL A 120 -12.21 -13.08 1.72
CA VAL A 120 -11.57 -12.02 0.90
C VAL A 120 -12.20 -10.64 1.11
N THR A 121 -13.52 -10.58 1.32
CA THR A 121 -14.23 -9.33 1.60
C THR A 121 -13.87 -8.79 2.98
N SER A 122 -13.83 -9.63 4.01
CA SER A 122 -13.44 -9.23 5.37
C SER A 122 -11.99 -8.72 5.43
N ILE A 123 -11.10 -9.35 4.67
CA ILE A 123 -9.72 -8.89 4.51
C ILE A 123 -9.68 -7.51 3.84
N ALA A 124 -10.42 -7.35 2.73
CA ALA A 124 -10.48 -6.09 2.01
C ALA A 124 -11.02 -4.94 2.88
N GLU A 125 -12.03 -5.22 3.71
CA GLU A 125 -12.56 -4.28 4.69
C GLU A 125 -11.49 -3.84 5.70
N LYS A 126 -10.74 -4.79 6.29
CA LYS A 126 -9.64 -4.47 7.22
C LYS A 126 -8.57 -3.60 6.57
N LEU A 127 -8.22 -3.87 5.31
CA LEU A 127 -7.24 -3.08 4.55
C LEU A 127 -7.74 -1.66 4.27
N VAL A 128 -9.03 -1.49 3.93
CA VAL A 128 -9.64 -0.16 3.74
C VAL A 128 -9.74 0.60 5.06
N ASP A 129 -10.08 -0.09 6.14
CA ASP A 129 -10.23 0.53 7.45
C ASP A 129 -8.87 0.98 8.04
N ALA A 130 -7.80 0.25 7.73
CA ALA A 130 -6.42 0.62 8.04
C ALA A 130 -5.92 1.87 7.28
N MET A 131 -6.60 2.28 6.20
CA MET A 131 -6.25 3.47 5.46
C MET A 131 -6.55 4.75 6.27
N PRO A 132 -5.59 5.70 6.37
CA PRO A 132 -5.79 6.97 7.05
C PRO A 132 -7.02 7.72 6.51
N PRO A 133 -7.94 8.22 7.36
CA PRO A 133 -9.20 8.83 6.91
C PRO A 133 -9.03 9.96 5.89
N GLY A 134 -7.99 10.79 6.02
CA GLY A 134 -7.73 11.89 5.08
C GLY A 134 -7.33 11.44 3.68
N LEU A 135 -6.80 10.21 3.54
CA LEU A 135 -6.38 9.64 2.27
C LEU A 135 -7.45 8.76 1.63
N ARG A 136 -8.57 8.48 2.32
CA ARG A 136 -9.69 7.74 1.75
C ARG A 136 -10.23 8.46 0.50
N TYR A 137 -10.70 7.67 -0.45
CA TYR A 137 -11.25 8.16 -1.71
C TYR A 137 -12.60 7.51 -1.98
N GLU A 138 -13.48 8.22 -2.68
CA GLU A 138 -14.83 7.76 -3.01
C GLU A 138 -15.61 7.24 -1.78
N THR A 139 -16.24 6.07 -1.88
CA THR A 139 -17.03 5.44 -0.81
C THR A 139 -16.36 4.15 -0.35
N ARG A 140 -16.52 3.81 0.94
CA ARG A 140 -15.97 2.56 1.51
C ARG A 140 -16.31 1.31 0.68
N PRO A 141 -17.57 1.08 0.24
CA PRO A 141 -17.90 -0.09 -0.56
C PRO A 141 -17.14 -0.16 -1.90
N LYS A 142 -16.92 0.99 -2.54
CA LYS A 142 -16.12 1.03 -3.79
C LYS A 142 -14.67 0.67 -3.52
N MET A 143 -14.06 1.27 -2.50
CA MET A 143 -12.68 0.94 -2.11
C MET A 143 -12.52 -0.55 -1.79
N VAL A 144 -13.46 -1.13 -1.03
CA VAL A 144 -13.47 -2.57 -0.71
C VAL A 144 -13.55 -3.40 -1.99
N GLY A 145 -14.43 -3.04 -2.94
CA GLY A 145 -14.52 -3.71 -4.23
C GLY A 145 -13.22 -3.67 -5.02
N GLU A 146 -12.49 -2.56 -4.99
CA GLU A 146 -11.17 -2.45 -5.63
C GLU A 146 -10.11 -3.30 -4.95
N VAL A 147 -10.10 -3.36 -3.62
CA VAL A 147 -9.19 -4.23 -2.89
C VAL A 147 -9.51 -5.70 -3.16
N VAL A 148 -10.77 -6.10 -3.18
CA VAL A 148 -11.17 -7.46 -3.57
C VAL A 148 -10.70 -7.79 -4.99
N LYS A 149 -10.87 -6.85 -5.94
CA LYS A 149 -10.37 -7.00 -7.31
C LYS A 149 -8.86 -7.18 -7.32
N LEU A 150 -8.11 -6.38 -6.57
CA LEU A 150 -6.66 -6.51 -6.45
C LEU A 150 -6.25 -7.85 -5.84
N LEU A 151 -6.86 -8.28 -4.73
CA LEU A 151 -6.53 -9.52 -4.04
C LEU A 151 -6.80 -10.77 -4.88
N ARG A 152 -7.86 -10.76 -5.70
CA ARG A 152 -8.19 -11.89 -6.59
C ARG A 152 -7.27 -11.99 -7.81
N ASN A 153 -6.80 -10.85 -8.33
CA ASN A 153 -5.95 -10.80 -9.52
C ASN A 153 -4.44 -10.71 -9.20
N GLY A 154 -4.10 -10.34 -7.96
CA GLY A 154 -2.75 -10.17 -7.42
C GLY A 154 -1.76 -11.32 -7.63
N PRO A 155 -2.15 -12.59 -7.47
CA PRO A 155 -1.27 -13.74 -7.73
C PRO A 155 -0.71 -13.76 -9.16
N GLY A 156 -1.54 -13.42 -10.15
CA GLY A 156 -1.14 -13.38 -11.56
C GLY A 156 -0.22 -12.20 -11.89
N LEU A 157 -0.30 -11.13 -11.09
CA LEU A 157 0.60 -9.98 -11.18
C LEU A 157 1.98 -10.28 -10.58
N ALA A 158 2.04 -11.09 -9.52
CA ALA A 158 3.28 -11.43 -8.81
C ALA A 158 4.09 -12.58 -9.45
N ARG A 159 3.46 -13.52 -10.15
CA ARG A 159 4.14 -14.71 -10.75
C ARG A 159 4.91 -14.44 -12.04
N ALA A 160 4.73 -13.26 -12.64
CA ALA A 160 5.28 -12.94 -13.95
C ALA A 160 6.35 -11.82 -13.91
N ALA A 161 6.80 -11.46 -12.69
CA ALA A 161 7.86 -10.49 -12.40
C ALA A 161 9.14 -11.21 -11.96
#